data_AF-A0A7C2I5E2-F1
#
_entry.id   AF-A0A7C2I5E2-F1
#
_cell.length_a   1.000
_cell.length_b   1.000
_cell.length_c   1.000
_cell.angle_alpha   90.00
_cell.angle_beta   90.00
_cell.angle_gamma   90.00
#
_symmetry.space_group_name_H-M   'P 1'
#
loop_
_entity.id
_entity.type
_entity.pdbx_description
1 polymer ?
#
loop_
_entity_poly.entity_id
_entity_poly.type
_entity_poly.pdbx_seq_one_letter_code
_entity_poly.pdbx_strand_id
1 'polypeptide(L)'
;MRYQCDVLSPLHVGTGQTLLPIEYMVDGVFAVIDQEALFRSAPEFAENFMQRLISLTPDEIQRANLAQMIPGVPATRQEFQRYRCALTPYVKGQLDRARERGQAEVRVVTKTPDNCPYLPGSSLKGALRTALAYAWIKGDRNALDRLKRAPTREKWRAVEGMLRVGGDADVTRDVLRALEVGDSQPLLAEDTLAVDHEAVLSAAVRRGSNSPGDSSAVWKGFPTFVETIKPGVALDGRIILRDRLLAGRAADRLGWDSRQRALVLGDVLKAANVLAGDAIAWELRFLARVTEVQVDSIRQFYEDLSDRARFAPENEAYLCLGRGAGWHKSTVGLLLEQAEDFDFARFRREGGTAERRGAGFARTDFDFPKTRKFVMQGPGRPFGPLGWVRLVLLDLPAGTGVASAALVKKESSESSAQPHPRPEPPTERGAQPASRARPARKADLEALRRNFEKSKERVRESERTTKASEKAKREQERIARRYRGVDGTNK
;
A
#
# COMPACT_ATOMS: atom_id res chain seq x y z
N MET A 1 12.98 17.71 12.56
CA MET A 1 12.03 18.56 11.81
C MET A 1 10.66 17.90 11.81
N ARG A 2 9.60 18.68 11.73
CA ARG A 2 8.25 18.19 11.44
C ARG A 2 8.05 18.06 9.94
N TYR A 3 7.29 17.05 9.54
CA TYR A 3 6.77 16.94 8.19
C TYR A 3 5.25 16.96 8.23
N GLN A 4 4.65 17.49 7.17
CA GLN A 4 3.24 17.31 6.82
C GLN A 4 3.18 16.51 5.52
N CYS A 5 2.29 15.53 5.45
CA CYS A 5 2.08 14.68 4.28
C CYS A 5 0.63 14.82 3.81
N ASP A 6 0.42 15.59 2.76
CA ASP A 6 -0.90 15.82 2.15
C ASP A 6 -1.23 14.68 1.20
N VAL A 7 -2.36 14.01 1.44
CA VAL A 7 -2.84 12.93 0.58
C VAL A 7 -3.47 13.53 -0.68
N LEU A 8 -2.84 13.34 -1.85
CA LEU A 8 -3.30 13.90 -3.13
C LEU A 8 -4.25 12.95 -3.86
N SER A 9 -4.08 11.65 -3.64
CA SER A 9 -4.95 10.61 -4.20
C SER A 9 -5.16 9.49 -3.17
N PRO A 10 -6.24 8.69 -3.27
CA PRO A 10 -6.63 7.80 -2.18
C PRO A 10 -5.47 6.87 -1.77
N LEU A 11 -5.13 6.89 -0.48
CA LEU A 11 -3.89 6.29 0.03
C LEU A 11 -4.19 5.00 0.80
N HIS A 12 -3.70 3.87 0.30
CA HIS A 12 -3.76 2.59 0.99
C HIS A 12 -2.35 2.08 1.31
N VAL A 13 -1.99 2.14 2.60
CA VAL A 13 -0.86 1.41 3.18
C VAL A 13 -1.44 0.33 4.06
N GLY A 14 -1.39 -0.93 3.62
CA GLY A 14 -2.11 -2.03 4.27
C GLY A 14 -1.24 -2.90 5.17
N THR A 15 -1.87 -3.59 6.11
CA THR A 15 -1.26 -4.59 7.00
C THR A 15 -1.26 -6.01 6.41
N GLY A 16 -1.92 -6.20 5.26
CA GLY A 16 -2.21 -7.51 4.68
C GLY A 16 -3.54 -8.12 5.16
N GLN A 17 -4.21 -7.49 6.12
CA GLN A 17 -5.53 -7.91 6.61
C GLN A 17 -6.65 -7.53 5.64
N THR A 18 -7.71 -8.33 5.68
CA THR A 18 -8.96 -8.12 4.94
C THR A 18 -10.15 -8.28 5.89
N LEU A 19 -11.17 -7.46 5.69
CA LEU A 19 -12.49 -7.62 6.32
C LEU A 19 -13.36 -8.49 5.42
N LEU A 20 -14.01 -9.47 6.05
CA LEU A 20 -15.03 -10.30 5.43
C LEU A 20 -16.41 -9.63 5.52
N PRO A 21 -17.38 -9.98 4.66
CA PRO A 21 -18.73 -9.42 4.70
C PRO A 21 -19.50 -9.69 6.01
N ILE A 22 -19.02 -10.61 6.84
CA ILE A 22 -19.55 -10.88 8.18
C ILE A 22 -18.97 -9.94 9.26
N GLU A 23 -17.95 -9.12 8.95
CA GLU A 23 -17.24 -8.24 9.89
C GLU A 23 -17.65 -6.77 9.77
N TYR A 24 -18.47 -6.42 8.78
CA TYR A 24 -18.93 -5.06 8.55
C TYR A 24 -20.41 -5.01 8.16
N MET A 25 -20.98 -3.81 8.26
CA MET A 25 -22.31 -3.48 7.78
C MET A 25 -22.24 -2.25 6.87
N VAL A 26 -23.20 -2.18 5.94
CA VAL A 26 -23.30 -1.07 4.99
C VAL A 26 -24.72 -0.50 5.04
N ASP A 27 -24.86 0.67 5.67
CA ASP A 27 -26.11 1.41 5.79
C ASP A 27 -25.82 2.92 5.80
N GLY A 28 -25.88 3.55 4.63
CA GLY A 28 -25.42 4.94 4.38
C GLY A 28 -23.91 5.14 4.48
N VAL A 29 -23.25 4.44 5.41
CA VAL A 29 -21.81 4.41 5.68
C VAL A 29 -21.31 2.97 5.73
N PHE A 30 -19.99 2.78 5.65
CA PHE A 30 -19.37 1.48 5.90
C PHE A 30 -18.94 1.41 7.37
N ALA A 31 -19.56 0.53 8.15
CA ALA A 31 -19.30 0.39 9.58
C ALA A 31 -18.67 -0.97 9.89
N VAL A 32 -17.51 -0.95 10.54
CA VAL A 32 -16.83 -2.18 11.00
C VAL A 32 -17.32 -2.52 12.38
N ILE A 33 -17.81 -3.74 12.56
CA ILE A 33 -18.54 -4.13 13.77
C ILE A 33 -17.60 -4.71 14.81
N ASP A 34 -17.75 -4.26 16.06
CA ASP A 34 -17.19 -4.92 17.22
C ASP A 34 -18.05 -6.14 17.56
N GLN A 35 -17.71 -7.27 16.93
CA GLN A 35 -18.42 -8.53 17.15
C GLN A 35 -18.29 -9.02 18.60
N GLU A 36 -17.20 -8.69 19.30
CA GLU A 36 -17.02 -9.11 20.70
C GLU A 36 -17.96 -8.34 21.61
N ALA A 37 -18.00 -7.01 21.47
CA ALA A 37 -18.95 -6.18 22.21
C ALA A 37 -20.40 -6.58 21.90
N LEU A 38 -20.69 -6.84 20.62
CA LEU A 38 -22.01 -7.26 20.18
C LEU A 38 -22.44 -8.58 20.84
N PHE A 39 -21.62 -9.63 20.73
CA PHE A 39 -21.95 -10.95 21.27
C PHE A 39 -22.00 -10.97 22.80
N ARG A 40 -21.21 -10.14 23.47
CA ARG A 40 -21.27 -9.98 24.93
C ARG A 40 -22.55 -9.31 25.40
N SER A 41 -22.99 -8.26 24.69
CA SER A 41 -24.21 -7.54 25.02
C SER A 41 -25.48 -8.34 24.71
N ALA A 42 -25.38 -9.30 23.79
CA ALA A 42 -26.53 -9.96 23.20
C ALA A 42 -26.26 -11.48 22.97
N PRO A 43 -26.18 -12.31 24.04
CA PRO A 43 -25.74 -13.70 23.94
C PRO A 43 -26.61 -14.60 23.06
N GLU A 44 -27.93 -14.40 23.07
CA GLU A 44 -28.86 -15.15 22.20
C GLU A 44 -28.53 -14.94 20.72
N PHE A 45 -28.03 -13.76 20.34
CA PHE A 45 -27.59 -13.50 18.98
C PHE A 45 -26.28 -14.20 18.65
N ALA A 46 -25.37 -14.31 19.63
CA ALA A 46 -24.12 -15.05 19.43
C ALA A 46 -24.41 -16.53 19.16
N GLU A 47 -25.36 -17.13 19.90
CA GLU A 47 -25.79 -18.51 19.68
C GLU A 47 -26.43 -18.68 18.30
N ASN A 48 -27.39 -17.82 17.94
CA ASN A 48 -28.05 -17.85 16.63
C ASN A 48 -27.06 -17.65 15.47
N PHE A 49 -26.12 -16.71 15.62
CA PHE A 49 -25.07 -16.45 14.65
C PHE A 49 -24.19 -17.69 14.46
N MET A 50 -23.78 -18.34 15.55
CA MET A 50 -22.96 -19.54 15.52
C MET A 50 -23.69 -20.74 14.91
N GLN A 51 -24.94 -20.97 15.28
CA GLN A 51 -25.77 -22.02 14.69
C GLN A 51 -25.91 -21.83 13.17
N ARG A 52 -26.19 -20.60 12.73
CA ARG A 52 -26.23 -20.26 11.30
C ARG A 52 -24.89 -20.52 10.64
N LEU A 53 -23.79 -20.01 11.21
CA LEU A 53 -22.46 -20.19 10.63
C LEU A 53 -22.07 -21.66 10.46
N ILE A 54 -22.42 -22.52 11.43
CA ILE A 54 -22.17 -23.96 11.37
C ILE A 54 -23.01 -24.65 10.28
N SER A 55 -24.21 -24.13 10.00
CA SER A 55 -25.10 -24.70 8.98
C SER A 55 -24.72 -24.32 7.54
N LEU A 56 -23.86 -23.32 7.35
CA LEU A 56 -23.47 -22.83 6.03
C LEU A 56 -22.33 -23.66 5.43
N THR A 57 -22.44 -23.95 4.15
CA THR A 57 -21.33 -24.46 3.34
C THR A 57 -20.26 -23.38 3.15
N PRO A 58 -19.01 -23.74 2.80
CA PRO A 58 -17.96 -22.73 2.62
C PRO A 58 -18.27 -21.65 1.56
N ASP A 59 -18.95 -22.02 0.47
CA ASP A 59 -19.38 -21.06 -0.55
C ASP A 59 -20.48 -20.12 -0.04
N GLU A 60 -21.37 -20.61 0.81
CA GLU A 60 -22.40 -19.78 1.44
C GLU A 60 -21.80 -18.85 2.50
N ILE A 61 -20.77 -19.29 3.23
CA ILE A 61 -20.03 -18.44 4.17
C ILE A 61 -19.39 -17.24 3.43
N GLN A 62 -18.85 -17.45 2.23
CA GLN A 62 -18.28 -16.36 1.43
C GLN A 62 -19.32 -15.33 0.98
N ARG A 63 -20.58 -15.75 0.79
CA ARG A 63 -21.70 -14.88 0.41
C ARG A 63 -22.45 -14.31 1.62
N ALA A 64 -22.30 -14.94 2.78
CA ALA A 64 -22.94 -14.53 4.01
C ALA A 64 -22.49 -13.12 4.40
N ASN A 65 -23.44 -12.30 4.81
CA ASN A 65 -23.15 -11.01 5.40
C ASN A 65 -23.76 -10.89 6.79
N LEU A 66 -23.18 -10.01 7.58
CA LEU A 66 -23.57 -9.86 8.97
C LEU A 66 -25.06 -9.52 9.10
N ALA A 67 -25.59 -8.60 8.30
CA ALA A 67 -26.99 -8.18 8.37
C ALA A 67 -27.98 -9.36 8.19
N GLN A 68 -27.67 -10.32 7.31
CA GLN A 68 -28.47 -11.54 7.12
C GLN A 68 -28.29 -12.54 8.27
N MET A 69 -27.11 -12.58 8.88
CA MET A 69 -26.81 -13.51 9.98
C MET A 69 -27.45 -13.08 11.30
N ILE A 70 -27.67 -11.78 11.50
CA ILE A 70 -28.25 -11.19 12.71
C ILE A 70 -29.42 -10.24 12.41
N PRO A 71 -30.54 -10.74 11.84
CA PRO A 71 -31.69 -9.90 11.53
C PRO A 71 -32.27 -9.27 12.79
N GLY A 72 -32.66 -7.98 12.72
CA GLY A 72 -33.31 -7.26 13.82
C GLY A 72 -32.37 -6.75 14.92
N VAL A 73 -31.07 -7.04 14.83
CA VAL A 73 -30.08 -6.50 15.76
C VAL A 73 -29.76 -5.06 15.40
N PRO A 74 -29.70 -4.15 16.37
CA PRO A 74 -29.30 -2.78 16.13
C PRO A 74 -27.76 -2.69 16.04
N ALA A 75 -27.12 -3.53 15.23
CA ALA A 75 -25.67 -3.50 15.01
C ALA A 75 -25.23 -2.23 14.25
N THR A 76 -26.21 -1.45 13.76
CA THR A 76 -26.03 -0.06 13.33
C THR A 76 -25.89 0.94 14.49
N ARG A 77 -26.11 0.53 15.75
CA ARG A 77 -25.78 1.35 16.93
C ARG A 77 -24.29 1.56 17.03
N GLN A 78 -23.94 2.78 17.40
CA GLN A 78 -22.55 3.23 17.51
C GLN A 78 -21.75 2.43 18.54
N GLU A 79 -22.39 1.94 19.62
CA GLU A 79 -21.74 1.15 20.68
C GLU A 79 -21.17 -0.20 20.19
N PHE A 80 -21.64 -0.72 19.06
CA PHE A 80 -21.15 -1.97 18.46
C PHE A 80 -20.25 -1.74 17.26
N GLN A 81 -19.78 -0.51 17.03
CA GLN A 81 -18.96 -0.19 15.87
C GLN A 81 -17.56 0.18 16.31
N ARG A 82 -16.57 -0.53 15.75
CA ARG A 82 -15.15 -0.22 15.97
C ARG A 82 -14.76 1.11 15.34
N TYR A 83 -15.25 1.34 14.13
CA TYR A 83 -15.05 2.56 13.36
C TYR A 83 -15.96 2.61 12.13
N ARG A 84 -16.04 3.78 11.51
CA ARG A 84 -16.77 4.03 10.27
C ARG A 84 -15.85 4.56 9.19
N CYS A 85 -16.21 4.28 7.93
CA CYS A 85 -15.60 4.82 6.74
C CYS A 85 -16.69 5.43 5.85
N ALA A 86 -16.32 6.49 5.13
CA ALA A 86 -17.16 7.01 4.06
C ALA A 86 -17.33 5.95 2.95
N LEU A 87 -18.51 5.95 2.32
CA LEU A 87 -18.83 5.03 1.24
C LEU A 87 -19.76 5.74 0.25
N THR A 88 -19.43 5.68 -1.04
CA THR A 88 -20.32 6.26 -2.06
C THR A 88 -21.41 5.25 -2.46
N PRO A 89 -22.57 5.72 -2.95
CA PRO A 89 -23.62 4.83 -3.48
C PRO A 89 -23.12 3.89 -4.59
N TYR A 90 -22.20 4.36 -5.43
CA TYR A 90 -21.57 3.54 -6.46
C TYR A 90 -20.77 2.39 -5.86
N VAL A 91 -19.90 2.66 -4.88
CA VAL A 91 -19.09 1.61 -4.25
C VAL A 91 -19.98 0.64 -3.47
N LYS A 92 -21.03 1.12 -2.77
CA LYS A 92 -22.04 0.24 -2.16
C LYS A 92 -22.63 -0.74 -3.18
N GLY A 93 -23.08 -0.24 -4.33
CA GLY A 93 -23.67 -1.09 -5.37
C GLY A 93 -22.68 -2.06 -6.03
N GLN A 94 -21.37 -1.75 -6.04
CA GLN A 94 -20.35 -2.71 -6.46
C GLN A 94 -20.12 -3.79 -5.40
N LEU A 95 -20.10 -3.39 -4.13
CA LEU A 95 -19.88 -4.29 -3.00
C LEU A 95 -21.04 -5.28 -2.84
N ASP A 96 -22.29 -4.82 -2.99
CA ASP A 96 -23.48 -5.68 -2.99
C ASP A 96 -23.41 -6.74 -4.12
N ARG A 97 -23.04 -6.35 -5.35
CA ARG A 97 -22.85 -7.28 -6.48
C ARG A 97 -21.68 -8.23 -6.28
N ALA A 98 -20.59 -7.76 -5.69
CA ALA A 98 -19.43 -8.60 -5.40
C ALA A 98 -19.76 -9.62 -4.31
N ARG A 99 -20.63 -9.27 -3.35
CA ARG A 99 -21.08 -10.18 -2.29
C ARG A 99 -21.84 -11.38 -2.85
N GLU A 100 -22.72 -11.17 -3.83
CA GLU A 100 -23.42 -12.27 -4.52
C GLU A 100 -22.46 -13.31 -5.13
N ARG A 101 -21.23 -12.88 -5.44
CA ARG A 101 -20.16 -13.69 -6.03
C ARG A 101 -19.12 -14.16 -5.01
N GLY A 102 -19.28 -13.85 -3.73
CA GLY A 102 -18.29 -14.15 -2.68
C GLY A 102 -16.99 -13.32 -2.78
N GLN A 103 -17.05 -12.12 -3.39
CA GLN A 103 -15.90 -11.27 -3.72
C GLN A 103 -15.92 -9.92 -2.99
N ALA A 104 -16.69 -9.79 -1.90
CA ALA A 104 -16.84 -8.55 -1.14
C ALA A 104 -15.84 -8.42 0.04
N GLU A 105 -14.63 -8.97 -0.10
CA GLU A 105 -13.54 -8.71 0.85
C GLU A 105 -13.06 -7.26 0.71
N VAL A 106 -12.81 -6.59 1.84
CA VAL A 106 -12.28 -5.21 1.88
C VAL A 106 -10.89 -5.22 2.49
N ARG A 107 -9.88 -4.70 1.77
CA ARG A 107 -8.50 -4.64 2.29
C ARG A 107 -8.35 -3.46 3.24
N VAL A 108 -7.70 -3.69 4.36
CA VAL A 108 -7.67 -2.76 5.50
C VAL A 108 -6.42 -1.91 5.49
N VAL A 109 -6.57 -0.61 5.74
CA VAL A 109 -5.41 0.31 5.94
C VAL A 109 -4.81 0.10 7.33
N THR A 110 -3.51 0.34 7.48
CA THR A 110 -2.81 0.32 8.77
C THR A 110 -3.42 1.33 9.75
N LYS A 111 -3.65 0.89 10.98
CA LYS A 111 -4.25 1.66 12.08
C LYS A 111 -3.54 1.35 13.39
N THR A 112 -3.70 2.23 14.38
CA THR A 112 -3.38 1.95 15.78
C THR A 112 -4.35 0.91 16.37
N PRO A 113 -4.09 0.37 17.58
CA PRO A 113 -5.04 -0.51 18.26
C PRO A 113 -6.44 0.12 18.43
N ASP A 114 -6.51 1.45 18.57
CA ASP A 114 -7.75 2.23 18.70
C ASP A 114 -8.43 2.52 17.34
N ASN A 115 -8.07 1.79 16.28
CA ASN A 115 -8.64 1.92 14.94
C ASN A 115 -8.43 3.30 14.28
N CYS A 116 -7.41 4.04 14.70
CA CYS A 116 -7.08 5.33 14.08
C CYS A 116 -6.04 5.12 12.97
N PRO A 117 -6.33 5.43 11.69
CA PRO A 117 -5.34 5.37 10.61
C PRO A 117 -4.17 6.31 10.83
N TYR A 118 -3.00 5.88 10.39
CA TYR A 118 -1.77 6.69 10.36
C TYR A 118 -0.91 6.26 9.16
N LEU A 119 0.09 7.07 8.80
CA LEU A 119 1.13 6.71 7.84
C LEU A 119 2.34 6.13 8.59
N PRO A 120 2.68 4.85 8.38
CA PRO A 120 3.89 4.29 8.96
C PRO A 120 5.14 4.99 8.41
N GLY A 121 6.04 5.40 9.31
CA GLY A 121 7.31 6.03 8.99
C GLY A 121 8.21 5.10 8.18
N SER A 122 8.08 3.78 8.37
CA SER A 122 8.73 2.75 7.55
C SER A 122 8.29 2.78 6.08
N SER A 123 7.01 3.07 5.81
CA SER A 123 6.47 3.17 4.45
C SER A 123 6.97 4.43 3.75
N LEU A 124 6.97 5.56 4.47
CA LEU A 124 7.52 6.82 3.96
C LEU A 124 9.04 6.71 3.74
N LYS A 125 9.78 6.16 4.70
CA LYS A 125 11.24 5.92 4.60
C LYS A 125 11.59 4.97 3.45
N GLY A 126 10.78 3.93 3.21
CA GLY A 126 10.96 3.01 2.10
C GLY A 126 10.84 3.72 0.74
N ALA A 127 9.86 4.60 0.58
CA ALA A 127 9.71 5.38 -0.65
C ALA A 127 10.87 6.37 -0.85
N LEU A 128 11.29 7.07 0.22
CA LEU A 128 12.45 7.95 0.19
C LEU A 128 13.75 7.19 -0.11
N ARG A 129 13.91 5.96 0.41
CA ARG A 129 15.04 5.08 0.10
C ARG A 129 15.13 4.79 -1.39
N THR A 130 14.02 4.35 -1.98
CA THR A 130 13.98 4.04 -3.41
C THR A 130 14.26 5.27 -4.26
N ALA A 131 13.67 6.41 -3.90
CA ALA A 131 13.93 7.68 -4.57
C ALA A 131 15.41 8.10 -4.51
N LEU A 132 16.04 7.99 -3.34
CA LEU A 132 17.46 8.32 -3.17
C LEU A 132 18.35 7.42 -4.03
N ALA A 133 18.14 6.10 -3.97
CA ALA A 133 18.87 5.16 -4.81
C ALA A 133 18.66 5.43 -6.31
N TYR A 134 17.43 5.70 -6.71
CA TYR A 134 17.06 6.03 -8.08
C TYR A 134 17.83 7.26 -8.59
N ALA A 135 17.72 8.38 -7.86
CA ALA A 135 18.39 9.62 -8.24
C ALA A 135 19.92 9.47 -8.22
N TRP A 136 20.46 8.71 -7.27
CA TRP A 136 21.90 8.49 -7.19
C TRP A 136 22.47 7.69 -8.34
N ILE A 137 21.76 6.66 -8.80
CA ILE A 137 22.13 5.87 -9.98
C ILE A 137 21.91 6.67 -11.26
N LYS A 138 20.78 7.40 -11.37
CA LYS A 138 20.48 8.24 -12.54
C LYS A 138 21.56 9.31 -12.77
N GLY A 139 22.07 9.90 -11.69
CA GLY A 139 23.13 10.92 -11.74
C GLY A 139 24.56 10.39 -11.89
N ASP A 140 24.77 9.07 -11.90
CA ASP A 140 26.10 8.46 -12.00
C ASP A 140 26.11 7.38 -13.11
N ARG A 141 26.71 7.73 -14.27
CA ARG A 141 26.82 6.81 -15.41
C ARG A 141 27.51 5.50 -15.05
N ASN A 142 28.55 5.55 -14.22
CA ASN A 142 29.26 4.35 -13.79
C ASN A 142 28.36 3.47 -12.91
N ALA A 143 27.54 4.07 -12.04
CA ALA A 143 26.56 3.32 -11.25
C ALA A 143 25.49 2.67 -12.13
N LEU A 144 24.96 3.40 -13.13
CA LEU A 144 24.00 2.84 -14.09
C LEU A 144 24.63 1.69 -14.90
N ASP A 145 25.88 1.86 -15.36
CA ASP A 145 26.60 0.82 -16.10
C ASP A 145 26.89 -0.42 -15.24
N ARG A 146 27.20 -0.24 -13.95
CA ARG A 146 27.31 -1.35 -12.99
C ARG A 146 25.97 -2.05 -12.82
N LEU A 147 24.87 -1.30 -12.67
CA LEU A 147 23.52 -1.85 -12.55
C LEU A 147 23.14 -2.65 -13.80
N LYS A 148 23.41 -2.12 -15.00
CA LYS A 148 23.16 -2.80 -16.29
C LYS A 148 23.95 -4.10 -16.41
N ARG A 149 25.25 -4.09 -16.10
CA ARG A 149 26.15 -5.25 -16.21
C ARG A 149 25.95 -6.30 -15.12
N ALA A 150 25.41 -5.93 -13.96
CA ALA A 150 25.17 -6.88 -12.87
C ALA A 150 24.22 -8.01 -13.32
N PRO A 151 24.50 -9.27 -12.94
CA PRO A 151 23.60 -10.40 -13.22
C PRO A 151 22.18 -10.12 -12.73
N THR A 152 21.15 -10.58 -13.44
CA THR A 152 19.74 -10.29 -13.13
C THR A 152 19.38 -10.54 -11.67
N ARG A 153 19.86 -11.65 -11.08
CA ARG A 153 19.61 -12.01 -9.67
C ARG A 153 20.43 -11.22 -8.65
N GLU A 154 21.42 -10.46 -9.10
CA GLU A 154 22.35 -9.70 -8.27
C GLU A 154 22.23 -8.17 -8.44
N LYS A 155 21.38 -7.69 -9.36
CA LYS A 155 21.15 -6.25 -9.55
C LYS A 155 20.76 -5.53 -8.26
N TRP A 156 20.07 -6.19 -7.35
CA TRP A 156 19.74 -5.63 -6.04
C TRP A 156 21.00 -5.25 -5.24
N ARG A 157 22.11 -5.99 -5.36
CA ARG A 157 23.39 -5.64 -4.72
C ARG A 157 23.98 -4.36 -5.27
N ALA A 158 23.85 -4.14 -6.58
CA ALA A 158 24.31 -2.90 -7.21
C ALA A 158 23.51 -1.69 -6.71
N VAL A 159 22.22 -1.85 -6.43
CA VAL A 159 21.38 -0.81 -5.81
C VAL A 159 21.74 -0.60 -4.34
N GLU A 160 21.84 -1.69 -3.58
CA GLU A 160 22.20 -1.64 -2.15
C GLU A 160 23.60 -1.03 -1.93
N GLY A 161 24.55 -1.33 -2.82
CA GLY A 161 25.90 -0.75 -2.79
C GLY A 161 25.95 0.76 -3.00
N MET A 162 24.87 1.38 -3.50
CA MET A 162 24.78 2.86 -3.54
C MET A 162 24.50 3.44 -2.16
N LEU A 163 23.73 2.73 -1.34
CA LEU A 163 23.28 3.22 -0.03
C LEU A 163 24.12 2.68 1.12
N ARG A 164 24.83 1.57 0.92
CA ARG A 164 25.54 0.84 1.98
C ARG A 164 26.98 0.54 1.61
N VAL A 165 27.86 0.67 2.59
CA VAL A 165 29.28 0.30 2.51
C VAL A 165 29.51 -1.06 3.20
N GLY A 166 30.45 -1.88 2.72
CA GLY A 166 30.88 -3.10 3.43
C GLY A 166 30.12 -4.40 3.10
N GLY A 167 29.28 -4.42 2.06
CA GLY A 167 28.66 -5.65 1.54
C GLY A 167 27.40 -6.13 2.27
N ASP A 168 26.94 -7.34 1.95
CA ASP A 168 25.59 -7.82 2.24
C ASP A 168 25.24 -8.06 3.72
N ALA A 169 26.23 -8.31 4.57
CA ALA A 169 26.01 -8.67 5.97
C ALA A 169 25.96 -7.45 6.92
N ASP A 170 26.50 -6.29 6.52
CA ASP A 170 26.68 -5.16 7.45
C ASP A 170 25.59 -4.08 7.28
N VAL A 171 24.41 -4.36 7.83
CA VAL A 171 23.29 -3.39 7.89
C VAL A 171 23.66 -2.13 8.70
N THR A 172 24.75 -2.15 9.47
CA THR A 172 25.18 -0.99 10.28
C THR A 172 25.79 0.14 9.46
N ARG A 173 26.16 -0.12 8.20
CA ARG A 173 26.83 0.85 7.31
C ARG A 173 25.94 1.38 6.19
N ASP A 174 24.62 1.29 6.35
CA ASP A 174 23.66 1.94 5.45
C ASP A 174 23.50 3.43 5.78
N VAL A 175 23.70 4.33 4.81
CA VAL A 175 23.58 5.78 4.99
C VAL A 175 22.22 6.20 5.51
N LEU A 176 21.15 5.45 5.21
CA LEU A 176 19.80 5.73 5.71
C LEU A 176 19.63 5.38 7.19
N ARG A 177 20.67 4.91 7.90
CA ARG A 177 20.71 4.95 9.37
C ARG A 177 20.78 6.37 9.92
N ALA A 178 21.31 7.32 9.14
CA ALA A 178 21.26 8.73 9.49
C ALA A 178 19.84 9.32 9.37
N LEU A 179 18.96 8.70 8.56
CA LEU A 179 17.61 9.17 8.33
C LEU A 179 16.59 8.45 9.23
N GLU A 180 15.96 9.16 10.15
CA GLU A 180 14.87 8.65 10.98
C GLU A 180 13.56 9.27 10.55
N VAL A 181 12.58 8.43 10.23
CA VAL A 181 11.23 8.85 9.85
C VAL A 181 10.27 8.22 10.85
N GLY A 182 9.62 9.05 11.66
CA GLY A 182 8.60 8.63 12.59
C GLY A 182 7.26 8.40 11.88
N ASP A 183 6.44 7.56 12.50
CA ASP A 183 5.03 7.40 12.13
C ASP A 183 4.30 8.74 12.21
N SER A 184 3.29 8.93 11.38
CA SER A 184 2.41 10.10 11.51
C SER A 184 1.55 9.99 12.77
N GLN A 185 1.00 11.12 13.19
CA GLN A 185 -0.07 11.12 14.18
C GLN A 185 -1.26 10.32 13.65
N PRO A 186 -1.92 9.53 14.52
CA PRO A 186 -3.14 8.86 14.16
C PRO A 186 -4.30 9.85 14.06
N LEU A 187 -5.20 9.62 13.10
CA LEU A 187 -6.41 10.42 12.90
C LEU A 187 -7.66 9.59 13.13
N LEU A 188 -8.79 10.23 13.43
CA LEU A 188 -10.07 9.54 13.58
C LEU A 188 -10.51 8.95 12.23
N ALA A 189 -10.90 7.67 12.25
CA ALA A 189 -11.26 6.95 11.03
C ALA A 189 -12.46 7.55 10.30
N GLU A 190 -13.48 8.02 11.03
CA GLU A 190 -14.71 8.56 10.47
C GLU A 190 -14.48 9.80 9.58
N ASP A 191 -13.54 10.65 9.96
CA ASP A 191 -13.19 11.86 9.22
C ASP A 191 -12.16 11.60 8.12
N THR A 192 -11.48 10.45 8.15
CA THR A 192 -10.26 10.22 7.39
C THR A 192 -10.40 9.13 6.33
N LEU A 193 -11.21 8.11 6.58
CA LEU A 193 -11.27 6.91 5.75
C LEU A 193 -12.46 6.88 4.80
N ALA A 194 -12.23 6.24 3.65
CA ALA A 194 -13.26 5.80 2.73
C ALA A 194 -13.02 4.35 2.33
N VAL A 195 -14.08 3.67 1.87
CA VAL A 195 -13.95 2.42 1.11
C VAL A 195 -14.08 2.73 -0.37
N ASP A 196 -13.06 2.36 -1.13
CA ASP A 196 -12.95 2.60 -2.56
C ASP A 196 -13.05 1.30 -3.37
N HIS A 197 -13.60 1.42 -4.59
CA HIS A 197 -13.55 0.38 -5.61
C HIS A 197 -12.30 0.57 -6.48
N GLU A 198 -11.31 -0.31 -6.30
CA GLU A 198 -10.13 -0.43 -7.16
C GLU A 198 -10.47 -1.27 -8.40
N ALA A 199 -10.20 -0.70 -9.58
CA ALA A 199 -10.20 -1.41 -10.85
C ALA A 199 -8.81 -1.45 -11.46
N VAL A 200 -8.56 -2.51 -12.24
CA VAL A 200 -7.30 -2.70 -12.95
C VAL A 200 -7.46 -2.37 -14.43
N LEU A 201 -6.71 -1.38 -14.89
CA LEU A 201 -6.51 -1.10 -16.31
C LEU A 201 -5.34 -1.94 -16.80
N SER A 202 -5.59 -2.79 -17.80
CA SER A 202 -4.57 -3.67 -18.38
C SER A 202 -4.25 -3.26 -19.80
N ALA A 203 -2.97 -3.00 -20.09
CA ALA A 203 -2.49 -2.84 -21.46
C ALA A 203 -2.80 -4.09 -22.30
N ALA A 204 -3.19 -3.89 -23.56
CA ALA A 204 -3.33 -4.97 -24.52
C ALA A 204 -2.00 -5.63 -24.85
N VAL A 205 -2.12 -6.83 -25.36
CA VAL A 205 -1.04 -7.55 -26.02
C VAL A 205 -0.96 -7.07 -27.45
N ARG A 206 0.23 -6.65 -27.88
CA ARG A 206 0.56 -6.42 -29.29
C ARG A 206 0.54 -7.79 -29.99
N ARG A 207 -0.58 -8.15 -30.64
CA ARG A 207 -0.62 -9.24 -31.62
C ARG A 207 -0.29 -8.65 -32.98
N GLY A 208 0.45 -9.39 -33.81
CA GLY A 208 0.94 -8.90 -35.11
C GLY A 208 -0.12 -8.13 -35.91
N SER A 209 0.36 -7.06 -36.57
CA SER A 209 -0.34 -6.16 -37.50
C SER A 209 -1.28 -5.07 -36.96
N ASN A 210 -1.17 -4.63 -35.70
CA ASN A 210 -1.75 -3.33 -35.35
C ASN A 210 -0.70 -2.23 -35.53
N SER A 211 -1.04 -1.22 -36.32
CA SER A 211 -0.24 -0.03 -36.59
C SER A 211 0.39 0.53 -35.30
N PRO A 212 1.64 1.03 -35.36
CA PRO A 212 2.31 1.64 -34.21
C PRO A 212 1.52 2.90 -33.78
N GLY A 213 0.60 2.77 -32.81
CA GLY A 213 -0.22 3.89 -32.36
C GLY A 213 -1.25 3.55 -31.28
N ASP A 214 -2.05 2.49 -31.45
CA ASP A 214 -3.15 2.17 -30.52
C ASP A 214 -2.74 1.12 -29.48
N SER A 215 -2.74 1.50 -28.20
CA SER A 215 -2.76 0.53 -27.10
C SER A 215 -4.19 0.32 -26.64
N SER A 216 -4.79 -0.82 -26.97
CA SER A 216 -6.12 -1.20 -26.44
C SER A 216 -6.03 -1.57 -24.95
N ALA A 217 -5.98 -0.57 -24.08
CA ALA A 217 -6.06 -0.80 -22.64
C ALA A 217 -7.51 -1.07 -22.24
N VAL A 218 -7.74 -2.11 -21.43
CA VAL A 218 -9.09 -2.52 -21.02
C VAL A 218 -9.20 -2.64 -19.51
N TRP A 219 -10.34 -2.21 -18.97
CA TRP A 219 -10.70 -2.44 -17.57
C TRP A 219 -10.95 -3.93 -17.33
N LYS A 220 -10.41 -4.46 -16.23
CA LYS A 220 -10.63 -5.84 -15.82
C LYS A 220 -11.79 -5.98 -14.83
N GLY A 221 -12.63 -6.99 -15.05
CA GLY A 221 -13.83 -7.28 -14.27
C GLY A 221 -13.60 -8.10 -13.00
N PHE A 222 -12.54 -7.85 -12.24
CA PHE A 222 -12.36 -8.41 -10.90
C PHE A 222 -12.33 -7.26 -9.88
N PRO A 223 -13.46 -6.93 -9.24
CA PRO A 223 -13.54 -5.79 -8.33
C PRO A 223 -12.64 -6.05 -7.11
N THR A 224 -11.93 -5.02 -6.67
CA THR A 224 -11.18 -5.05 -5.41
C THR A 224 -11.64 -3.89 -4.55
N PHE A 225 -11.97 -4.15 -3.29
CA PHE A 225 -12.35 -3.09 -2.35
C PHE A 225 -11.21 -2.83 -1.37
N VAL A 226 -10.94 -1.56 -1.13
CA VAL A 226 -9.83 -1.13 -0.28
C VAL A 226 -10.29 0.03 0.60
N GLU A 227 -9.93 -0.01 1.87
CA GLU A 227 -9.97 1.19 2.71
C GLU A 227 -8.82 2.12 2.30
N THR A 228 -9.10 3.41 2.18
CA THR A 228 -8.12 4.44 1.83
C THR A 228 -8.22 5.61 2.78
N ILE A 229 -7.09 6.27 3.04
CA ILE A 229 -7.09 7.63 3.55
C ILE A 229 -7.51 8.54 2.40
N LYS A 230 -8.52 9.38 2.64
CA LYS A 230 -9.15 10.24 1.63
C LYS A 230 -8.15 11.28 1.09
N PRO A 231 -8.27 11.68 -0.19
CA PRO A 231 -7.60 12.88 -0.69
C PRO A 231 -7.96 14.12 0.15
N GLY A 232 -6.99 15.01 0.35
CA GLY A 232 -7.11 16.23 1.15
C GLY A 232 -6.79 16.07 2.64
N VAL A 233 -6.62 14.84 3.13
CA VAL A 233 -6.15 14.60 4.52
C VAL A 233 -4.67 14.96 4.63
N ALA A 234 -4.31 15.72 5.67
CA ALA A 234 -2.93 16.00 6.04
C ALA A 234 -2.49 15.09 7.20
N LEU A 235 -1.33 14.46 7.08
CA LEU A 235 -0.75 13.54 8.07
C LEU A 235 0.57 14.12 8.59
N ASP A 236 0.62 14.45 9.88
CA ASP A 236 1.78 15.07 10.50
C ASP A 236 2.71 14.06 11.18
N GLY A 237 4.02 14.24 11.04
CA GLY A 237 4.98 13.41 11.75
C GLY A 237 6.34 14.09 11.92
N ARG A 238 7.34 13.27 12.30
CA ARG A 238 8.71 13.76 12.54
C ARG A 238 9.69 13.07 11.62
N ILE A 239 10.62 13.86 11.07
CA ILE A 239 11.77 13.39 10.32
C ILE A 239 13.06 14.02 10.87
N ILE A 240 14.10 13.21 11.00
CA ILE A 240 15.37 13.61 11.58
C ILE A 240 16.48 13.09 10.68
N LEU A 241 17.42 13.97 10.32
CA LEU A 241 18.71 13.58 9.82
C LEU A 241 19.73 13.70 10.96
N ARG A 242 20.43 12.61 11.27
CA ARG A 242 21.40 12.53 12.36
C ARG A 242 22.78 12.97 11.86
N ASP A 243 23.00 14.28 11.80
CA ASP A 243 24.25 14.88 11.29
C ASP A 243 25.51 14.33 11.96
N ARG A 244 25.41 13.99 13.25
CA ARG A 244 26.48 13.33 14.01
C ARG A 244 26.98 12.00 13.42
N LEU A 245 26.16 11.31 12.64
CA LEU A 245 26.56 10.07 11.95
C LEU A 245 27.25 10.37 10.62
N LEU A 246 26.91 11.50 9.99
CA LEU A 246 27.45 11.94 8.71
C LEU A 246 28.79 12.67 8.83
N ALA A 247 29.14 13.13 10.05
CA ALA A 247 30.37 13.87 10.32
C ALA A 247 31.27 13.24 11.40
N GLY A 248 32.55 13.62 11.38
CA GLY A 248 33.54 13.28 12.39
C GLY A 248 33.82 11.78 12.56
N ARG A 249 34.25 11.39 13.78
CA ARG A 249 34.69 10.02 14.10
C ARG A 249 33.65 8.93 13.82
N ALA A 250 32.35 9.26 13.85
CA ALA A 250 31.29 8.31 13.56
C ALA A 250 31.26 7.95 12.06
N ALA A 251 31.30 8.96 11.18
CA ALA A 251 31.35 8.78 9.74
C ALA A 251 32.59 7.99 9.29
N ASP A 252 33.74 8.24 9.94
CA ASP A 252 34.99 7.52 9.66
C ASP A 252 34.90 6.04 9.98
N ARG A 253 34.24 5.68 11.10
CA ARG A 253 34.01 4.28 11.48
C ARG A 253 33.00 3.58 10.57
N LEU A 254 31.98 4.30 10.12
CA LEU A 254 30.95 3.77 9.22
C LEU A 254 31.50 3.57 7.79
N GLY A 255 32.53 4.33 7.42
CA GLY A 255 33.20 4.21 6.13
C GLY A 255 32.42 4.79 4.97
N TRP A 256 31.42 5.65 5.23
CA TRP A 256 30.64 6.31 4.19
C TRP A 256 31.51 7.18 3.29
N ASP A 257 31.22 7.20 2.00
CA ASP A 257 31.92 8.02 1.03
C ASP A 257 31.57 9.52 1.14
N SER A 258 32.23 10.37 0.36
CA SER A 258 32.01 11.82 0.38
C SER A 258 30.57 12.22 0.01
N ARG A 259 29.94 11.49 -0.91
CA ARG A 259 28.56 11.74 -1.33
C ARG A 259 27.57 11.39 -0.21
N GLN A 260 27.78 10.24 0.42
CA GLN A 260 26.96 9.77 1.54
C GLN A 260 27.09 10.69 2.75
N ARG A 261 28.30 11.15 3.09
CA ARG A 261 28.55 12.10 4.19
C ARG A 261 27.95 13.49 3.94
N ALA A 262 27.81 13.89 2.67
CA ALA A 262 27.24 15.18 2.29
C ALA A 262 25.70 15.19 2.25
N LEU A 263 25.03 14.08 2.56
CA LEU A 263 23.58 13.96 2.49
C LEU A 263 22.89 15.00 3.36
N VAL A 264 21.96 15.77 2.78
CA VAL A 264 21.03 16.65 3.51
C VAL A 264 19.57 16.31 3.19
N LEU A 265 18.63 16.76 4.02
CA LEU A 265 17.20 16.48 3.79
C LEU A 265 16.69 17.05 2.46
N GLY A 266 17.20 18.21 2.03
CA GLY A 266 16.88 18.78 0.72
C GLY A 266 17.23 17.84 -0.43
N ASP A 267 18.36 17.12 -0.36
CA ASP A 267 18.74 16.15 -1.39
C ASP A 267 17.80 14.95 -1.43
N VAL A 268 17.30 14.52 -0.27
CA VAL A 268 16.33 13.43 -0.16
C VAL A 268 15.01 13.82 -0.83
N LEU A 269 14.54 15.05 -0.63
CA LEU A 269 13.33 15.57 -1.28
C LEU A 269 13.52 15.77 -2.79
N LYS A 270 14.66 16.33 -3.20
CA LYS A 270 15.03 16.46 -4.61
C LYS A 270 15.07 15.10 -5.31
N ALA A 271 15.63 14.09 -4.66
CA ALA A 271 15.66 12.73 -5.19
C ALA A 271 14.25 12.12 -5.36
N ALA A 272 13.34 12.39 -4.42
CA ALA A 272 11.93 12.02 -4.54
C ALA A 272 11.26 12.66 -5.75
N ASN A 273 11.48 13.96 -5.98
CA ASN A 273 10.94 14.66 -7.15
C ASN A 273 11.53 14.16 -8.48
N VAL A 274 12.80 13.74 -8.51
CA VAL A 274 13.41 13.11 -9.69
C VAL A 274 12.67 11.82 -10.07
N LEU A 275 12.48 10.90 -9.10
CA LEU A 275 11.73 9.66 -9.35
C LEU A 275 10.27 9.94 -9.71
N ALA A 276 9.63 10.88 -9.01
CA ALA A 276 8.25 11.26 -9.28
C ALA A 276 8.08 11.77 -10.70
N GLY A 277 8.94 12.69 -11.16
CA GLY A 277 8.91 13.25 -12.51
C GLY A 277 9.01 12.18 -13.60
N ASP A 278 9.98 11.26 -13.48
CA ASP A 278 10.14 10.18 -14.47
C ASP A 278 8.96 9.20 -14.45
N ALA A 279 8.41 8.90 -13.27
CA ALA A 279 7.25 8.04 -13.13
C ALA A 279 5.99 8.70 -13.70
N ILE A 280 5.75 9.99 -13.45
CA ILE A 280 4.63 10.76 -13.99
C ILE A 280 4.73 10.81 -15.51
N ALA A 281 5.90 11.15 -16.06
CA ALA A 281 6.12 11.17 -17.50
C ALA A 281 5.90 9.79 -18.14
N TRP A 282 6.28 8.70 -17.46
CA TRP A 282 6.01 7.34 -17.91
C TRP A 282 4.50 7.04 -17.98
N GLU A 283 3.75 7.42 -16.96
CA GLU A 283 2.29 7.21 -16.92
C GLU A 283 1.58 8.05 -17.99
N LEU A 284 1.96 9.32 -18.16
CA LEU A 284 1.40 10.19 -19.21
C LEU A 284 1.65 9.63 -20.61
N ARG A 285 2.86 9.14 -20.90
CA ARG A 285 3.17 8.48 -22.19
C ARG A 285 2.30 7.25 -22.45
N PHE A 286 2.00 6.47 -21.41
CA PHE A 286 1.09 5.34 -21.53
C PHE A 286 -0.36 5.82 -21.78
N LEU A 287 -0.85 6.75 -20.96
CA LEU A 287 -2.23 7.26 -21.03
C LEU A 287 -2.53 8.01 -22.33
N ALA A 288 -1.53 8.63 -22.96
CA ALA A 288 -1.66 9.26 -24.27
C ALA A 288 -2.03 8.26 -25.38
N ARG A 289 -1.68 6.99 -25.21
CA ARG A 289 -1.97 5.91 -26.17
C ARG A 289 -3.24 5.11 -25.87
N VAL A 290 -3.94 5.46 -24.79
CA VAL A 290 -5.19 4.80 -24.39
C VAL A 290 -6.36 5.55 -25.00
N THR A 291 -7.05 4.90 -25.94
CA THR A 291 -8.16 5.48 -26.72
C THR A 291 -9.50 4.79 -26.46
N GLU A 292 -9.50 3.50 -26.09
CA GLU A 292 -10.73 2.70 -25.98
C GLU A 292 -11.53 2.88 -24.68
N VAL A 293 -10.91 3.45 -23.64
CA VAL A 293 -11.55 3.63 -22.34
C VAL A 293 -11.30 5.02 -21.80
N GLN A 294 -12.26 5.53 -21.02
CA GLN A 294 -12.14 6.84 -20.40
C GLN A 294 -10.99 6.87 -19.39
N VAL A 295 -10.06 7.79 -19.61
CA VAL A 295 -8.90 8.04 -18.74
C VAL A 295 -8.61 9.53 -18.50
N ASP A 296 -9.50 10.43 -18.95
CA ASP A 296 -9.24 11.87 -18.95
C ASP A 296 -8.97 12.43 -17.54
N SER A 297 -9.75 12.00 -16.55
CA SER A 297 -9.52 12.38 -15.14
C SER A 297 -8.16 11.92 -14.61
N ILE A 298 -7.69 10.74 -15.04
CA ILE A 298 -6.38 10.22 -14.67
C ILE A 298 -5.28 11.03 -15.36
N ARG A 299 -5.46 11.35 -16.65
CA ARG A 299 -4.51 12.15 -17.43
C ARG A 299 -4.36 13.54 -16.82
N GLN A 300 -5.48 14.23 -16.56
CA GLN A 300 -5.51 15.53 -15.91
C GLN A 300 -4.81 15.50 -14.55
N PHE A 301 -5.09 14.47 -13.72
CA PHE A 301 -4.41 14.32 -12.43
C PHE A 301 -2.88 14.28 -12.58
N TYR A 302 -2.36 13.54 -13.56
CA TYR A 302 -0.92 13.43 -13.78
C TYR A 302 -0.31 14.68 -14.42
N GLU A 303 -1.06 15.40 -15.26
CA GLU A 303 -0.65 16.69 -15.81
C GLU A 303 -0.51 17.73 -14.69
N ASP A 304 -1.53 17.87 -13.84
CA ASP A 304 -1.50 18.76 -12.67
C ASP A 304 -0.35 18.40 -11.71
N LEU A 305 -0.15 17.10 -11.47
CA LEU A 305 0.93 16.62 -10.61
C LEU A 305 2.31 16.85 -11.22
N SER A 306 2.44 16.75 -12.54
CA SER A 306 3.68 17.04 -13.27
C SER A 306 4.11 18.49 -13.04
N ASP A 307 3.18 19.44 -13.17
CA ASP A 307 3.47 20.86 -12.96
C ASP A 307 3.86 21.12 -11.51
N ARG A 308 3.11 20.59 -10.56
CA ARG A 308 3.41 20.71 -9.12
C ARG A 308 4.79 20.14 -8.75
N ALA A 309 5.15 18.97 -9.27
CA ALA A 309 6.42 18.32 -8.99
C ALA A 309 7.61 19.04 -9.66
N ARG A 310 7.41 19.59 -10.86
CA ARG A 310 8.44 20.33 -11.60
C ARG A 310 8.84 21.63 -10.90
N PHE A 311 7.87 22.31 -10.28
CA PHE A 311 8.07 23.59 -9.59
C PHE A 311 8.07 23.47 -8.07
N ALA A 312 8.34 22.26 -7.55
CA ALA A 312 8.37 21.99 -6.12
C ALA A 312 9.48 22.81 -5.42
N PRO A 313 9.17 23.53 -4.33
CA PRO A 313 10.17 24.15 -3.46
C PRO A 313 11.14 23.14 -2.84
N GLU A 314 12.28 23.60 -2.33
CA GLU A 314 13.32 22.72 -1.76
C GLU A 314 12.87 21.93 -0.52
N ASN A 315 11.81 22.39 0.16
CA ASN A 315 11.22 21.71 1.31
C ASN A 315 10.03 20.82 0.95
N GLU A 316 9.78 20.58 -0.34
CA GLU A 316 8.65 19.78 -0.81
C GLU A 316 9.07 18.60 -1.70
N ALA A 317 8.35 17.49 -1.56
CA ALA A 317 8.51 16.34 -2.43
C ALA A 317 7.18 15.67 -2.77
N TYR A 318 7.12 15.04 -3.94
CA TYR A 318 6.00 14.22 -4.38
C TYR A 318 6.40 12.75 -4.39
N LEU A 319 5.54 11.89 -3.84
CA LEU A 319 5.82 10.47 -3.66
C LEU A 319 4.57 9.65 -3.95
N CYS A 320 4.76 8.42 -4.43
CA CYS A 320 3.69 7.44 -4.54
C CYS A 320 3.93 6.30 -3.55
N LEU A 321 2.99 6.11 -2.62
CA LEU A 321 3.12 5.22 -1.48
C LEU A 321 2.15 4.03 -1.58
N GLY A 322 2.51 2.97 -0.86
CA GLY A 322 1.65 1.81 -0.63
C GLY A 322 1.15 1.16 -1.92
N ARG A 323 -0.15 0.89 -1.97
CA ARG A 323 -0.78 0.09 -3.04
C ARG A 323 -0.68 0.70 -4.45
N GLY A 324 -0.55 2.02 -4.54
CA GLY A 324 -0.48 2.77 -5.79
C GLY A 324 0.90 2.83 -6.44
N ALA A 325 1.97 2.53 -5.69
CA ALA A 325 3.34 2.66 -6.16
C ALA A 325 3.65 1.74 -7.36
N GLY A 326 3.07 0.54 -7.39
CA GLY A 326 3.38 -0.44 -8.44
C GLY A 326 4.88 -0.74 -8.52
N TRP A 327 5.37 -1.23 -9.65
CA TRP A 327 6.80 -1.60 -9.79
C TRP A 327 7.71 -0.41 -10.13
N HIS A 328 7.29 0.50 -11.02
CA HIS A 328 8.13 1.66 -11.40
C HIS A 328 8.34 2.69 -10.31
N LYS A 329 7.39 2.85 -9.38
CA LYS A 329 7.51 3.85 -8.32
C LYS A 329 8.09 3.27 -7.03
N SER A 330 8.30 1.94 -6.96
CA SER A 330 8.87 1.24 -5.81
C SER A 330 10.25 0.62 -6.08
N THR A 331 10.77 0.71 -7.30
CA THR A 331 12.07 0.15 -7.69
C THR A 331 12.88 1.12 -8.54
N VAL A 332 14.16 0.83 -8.74
CA VAL A 332 15.00 1.56 -9.71
C VAL A 332 14.85 1.07 -11.15
N GLY A 333 13.97 0.09 -11.38
CA GLY A 333 13.90 -0.61 -12.65
C GLY A 333 13.41 0.23 -13.82
N LEU A 334 12.75 1.37 -13.55
CA LEU A 334 12.44 2.36 -14.57
C LEU A 334 13.70 2.89 -15.29
N LEU A 335 14.86 2.97 -14.60
CA LEU A 335 16.14 3.32 -15.25
C LEU A 335 16.58 2.26 -16.26
N LEU A 336 16.33 0.97 -15.96
CA LEU A 336 16.68 -0.12 -16.86
C LEU A 336 15.73 -0.19 -18.06
N GLU A 337 14.45 0.12 -17.88
CA GLU A 337 13.49 0.17 -18.99
C GLU A 337 13.76 1.35 -19.94
N GLN A 338 14.31 2.45 -19.42
CA GLN A 338 14.65 3.64 -20.21
C GLN A 338 16.07 3.59 -20.80
N ALA A 339 16.89 2.63 -20.44
CA ALA A 339 18.26 2.51 -20.95
C ALA A 339 18.25 1.93 -22.38
N GLU A 340 18.78 2.70 -23.34
CA GLU A 340 18.82 2.34 -24.77
C GLU A 340 19.63 1.06 -25.03
N ASP A 341 20.69 0.84 -24.26
CA ASP A 341 21.64 -0.27 -24.41
C ASP A 341 21.35 -1.46 -23.46
N PHE A 342 20.11 -1.59 -22.98
CA PHE A 342 19.73 -2.65 -22.04
C PHE A 342 18.57 -3.52 -22.56
N ASP A 343 18.77 -4.84 -22.65
CA ASP A 343 17.70 -5.79 -22.99
C ASP A 343 16.76 -6.01 -21.79
N PHE A 344 15.84 -5.06 -21.60
CA PHE A 344 14.85 -5.09 -20.54
C PHE A 344 13.90 -6.31 -20.64
N ALA A 345 13.62 -6.76 -21.86
CA ALA A 345 12.78 -7.93 -22.10
C ALA A 345 13.45 -9.21 -21.57
N ARG A 346 14.76 -9.39 -21.82
CA ARG A 346 15.55 -10.49 -21.26
C ARG A 346 15.64 -10.40 -19.74
N PHE A 347 15.92 -9.22 -19.19
CA PHE A 347 15.93 -9.01 -17.74
C PHE A 347 14.62 -9.47 -17.10
N ARG A 348 13.47 -9.10 -17.66
CA ARG A 348 12.16 -9.52 -17.16
C ARG A 348 11.93 -11.04 -17.28
N ARG A 349 12.45 -11.69 -18.32
CA ARG A 349 12.37 -13.16 -18.48
C ARG A 349 13.20 -13.87 -17.43
N GLU A 350 14.46 -13.45 -17.26
CA GLU A 350 15.38 -14.03 -16.26
C GLU A 350 14.92 -13.77 -14.82
N GLY A 351 14.30 -12.61 -14.57
CA GLY A 351 13.75 -12.21 -13.27
C GLY A 351 12.35 -12.74 -12.96
N GLY A 352 11.78 -13.61 -13.78
CA GLY A 352 10.49 -14.26 -13.50
C GLY A 352 9.23 -13.45 -13.84
N THR A 353 9.36 -12.14 -14.15
CA THR A 353 8.20 -11.25 -14.40
C THR A 353 7.66 -11.33 -15.84
N ALA A 354 8.39 -11.99 -16.73
CA ALA A 354 7.98 -12.30 -18.09
C ALA A 354 8.21 -13.77 -18.49
N GLU A 355 8.16 -14.71 -17.53
CA GLU A 355 8.26 -16.15 -17.80
C GLU A 355 7.27 -16.62 -18.88
N ARG A 356 7.78 -17.41 -19.83
CA ARG A 356 6.99 -18.01 -20.91
C ARG A 356 6.12 -19.12 -20.32
N ARG A 357 4.83 -18.85 -20.09
CA ARG A 357 3.85 -19.86 -19.65
C ARG A 357 2.99 -20.29 -20.82
N GLY A 358 3.37 -21.38 -21.48
CA GLY A 358 2.63 -22.00 -22.58
C GLY A 358 2.93 -21.44 -23.97
N ALA A 359 2.41 -22.10 -24.99
CA ALA A 359 2.53 -21.72 -26.40
C ALA A 359 1.46 -20.67 -26.73
N GLY A 360 1.88 -19.46 -27.13
CA GLY A 360 0.98 -18.49 -27.76
C GLY A 360 1.06 -17.03 -27.32
N PHE A 361 1.87 -16.67 -26.31
CA PHE A 361 2.03 -15.26 -25.91
C PHE A 361 3.36 -14.98 -25.21
N ALA A 362 4.15 -14.02 -25.71
CA ALA A 362 5.33 -13.55 -25.00
C ALA A 362 4.93 -12.41 -24.04
N ARG A 363 5.26 -12.57 -22.74
CA ARG A 363 4.94 -11.57 -21.69
C ARG A 363 5.75 -10.27 -21.80
N THR A 364 6.33 -10.01 -22.96
CA THR A 364 7.11 -8.86 -23.38
C THR A 364 6.35 -8.00 -24.41
N ASP A 365 5.23 -8.48 -24.95
CA ASP A 365 4.53 -7.83 -26.06
C ASP A 365 3.53 -6.76 -25.57
N PHE A 366 3.86 -6.03 -24.51
CA PHE A 366 3.05 -4.95 -23.94
C PHE A 366 3.94 -3.94 -23.22
N ASP A 367 3.42 -2.73 -23.03
CA ASP A 367 4.07 -1.73 -22.18
C ASP A 367 4.06 -2.17 -20.72
N PHE A 368 5.26 -2.28 -20.14
CA PHE A 368 5.42 -2.64 -18.75
C PHE A 368 5.27 -1.40 -17.84
N PRO A 369 4.73 -1.55 -16.62
CA PRO A 369 3.92 -2.68 -16.15
C PRO A 369 2.63 -2.82 -16.95
N LYS A 370 2.18 -4.06 -17.16
CA LYS A 370 0.93 -4.33 -17.90
C LYS A 370 -0.29 -3.70 -17.23
N THR A 371 -0.32 -3.72 -15.90
CA THR A 371 -1.49 -3.40 -15.09
C THR A 371 -1.26 -2.14 -14.28
N ARG A 372 -2.26 -1.25 -14.30
CA ARG A 372 -2.35 -0.04 -13.47
C ARG A 372 -3.63 -0.11 -12.64
N LYS A 373 -3.57 0.40 -11.41
CA LYS A 373 -4.69 0.37 -10.45
C LYS A 373 -5.23 1.78 -10.29
N PHE A 374 -6.55 1.90 -10.37
CA PHE A 374 -7.26 3.18 -10.26
C PHE A 374 -8.49 3.02 -9.38
N VAL A 375 -8.85 4.09 -8.67
CA VAL A 375 -10.13 4.17 -7.97
C VAL A 375 -11.21 4.56 -8.97
N MET A 376 -12.38 3.93 -8.86
CA MET A 376 -13.53 4.18 -9.71
C MET A 376 -14.59 4.99 -8.97
N GLN A 377 -15.12 6.03 -9.64
CA GLN A 377 -16.26 6.81 -9.14
C GLN A 377 -17.59 6.41 -9.81
N GLY A 378 -17.52 5.64 -10.90
CA GLY A 378 -18.68 5.15 -11.63
C GLY A 378 -18.30 4.06 -12.63
N PRO A 379 -19.28 3.40 -13.28
CA PRO A 379 -19.00 2.41 -14.32
C PRO A 379 -18.16 3.02 -15.43
N GLY A 380 -16.95 2.50 -15.66
CA GLY A 380 -16.01 3.03 -16.66
C GLY A 380 -15.46 4.43 -16.39
N ARG A 381 -15.79 5.05 -15.24
CA ARG A 381 -15.39 6.40 -14.86
C ARG A 381 -14.33 6.34 -13.75
N PRO A 382 -13.04 6.43 -14.06
CA PRO A 382 -12.02 6.49 -13.03
C PRO A 382 -12.07 7.83 -12.28
N PHE A 383 -11.82 7.78 -10.98
CA PHE A 383 -11.56 8.95 -10.14
C PHE A 383 -10.10 9.40 -10.29
N GLY A 384 -9.15 8.47 -10.13
CA GLY A 384 -7.73 8.77 -10.19
C GLY A 384 -6.83 7.61 -9.75
N PRO A 385 -5.50 7.80 -9.80
CA PRO A 385 -4.53 6.82 -9.30
C PRO A 385 -4.57 6.72 -7.77
N LEU A 386 -3.98 5.66 -7.22
CA LEU A 386 -3.80 5.48 -5.78
C LEU A 386 -2.45 6.05 -5.30
N GLY A 387 -2.41 6.47 -4.03
CA GLY A 387 -1.19 6.58 -3.23
C GLY A 387 -0.30 7.79 -3.45
N TRP A 388 -0.68 8.79 -4.25
CA TRP A 388 0.14 9.98 -4.41
C TRP A 388 -0.02 10.93 -3.22
N VAL A 389 1.10 11.43 -2.72
CA VAL A 389 1.18 12.35 -1.58
C VAL A 389 2.17 13.49 -1.88
N ARG A 390 1.97 14.63 -1.20
CA ARG A 390 2.94 15.73 -1.11
C ARG A 390 3.51 15.75 0.30
N LEU A 391 4.82 15.63 0.42
CA LEU A 391 5.56 15.74 1.67
C LEU A 391 6.14 17.15 1.77
N VAL A 392 5.88 17.85 2.87
CA VAL A 392 6.43 19.18 3.17
C VAL A 392 7.21 19.12 4.46
N LEU A 393 8.44 19.64 4.47
CA LEU A 393 9.23 19.84 5.67
C LEU A 393 8.96 21.25 6.21
N LEU A 394 8.28 21.33 7.35
CA LEU A 394 7.78 22.58 7.91
C LEU A 394 8.90 23.49 8.44
N ASP A 395 10.02 22.88 8.86
CA ASP A 395 11.14 23.59 9.47
C ASP A 395 12.33 23.78 8.51
N LEU A 396 12.20 23.38 7.24
CA LEU A 396 13.21 23.63 6.21
C LEU A 396 12.80 24.89 5.43
N PRO A 397 13.67 25.92 5.32
CA PRO A 397 13.33 27.14 4.61
C PRO A 397 12.89 26.83 3.17
N ALA A 398 11.81 27.46 2.73
CA ALA A 398 11.38 27.43 1.33
C ALA A 398 12.36 28.28 0.49
N GLY A 399 13.54 27.73 0.23
CA GLY A 399 14.56 28.26 -0.67
C GLY A 399 15.80 28.84 0.02
N THR A 400 16.95 28.28 -0.34
CA THR A 400 18.08 29.10 -0.81
C THR A 400 18.50 28.58 -2.17
N GLY A 401 17.95 29.18 -3.23
CA GLY A 401 18.60 29.13 -4.53
C GLY A 401 19.97 29.80 -4.41
N VAL A 402 21.03 29.04 -4.72
CA VAL A 402 22.43 29.47 -4.91
C VAL A 402 23.17 29.99 -3.67
N ALA A 403 24.12 29.21 -3.14
CA ALA A 403 25.54 29.56 -3.00
C ALA A 403 26.28 28.71 -1.95
N SER A 404 27.51 28.36 -2.32
CA SER A 404 28.54 27.63 -1.59
C SER A 404 29.14 28.40 -0.40
N ALA A 405 29.71 27.63 0.53
CA ALA A 405 30.84 27.91 1.43
C ALA A 405 30.67 28.76 2.72
N ALA A 406 31.03 28.08 3.82
CA ALA A 406 31.74 28.54 5.04
C ALA A 406 31.03 29.44 6.07
N LEU A 407 30.91 28.97 7.33
CA LEU A 407 31.82 29.34 8.43
C LEU A 407 31.45 28.69 9.78
N VAL A 408 32.47 28.65 10.64
CA VAL A 408 32.67 27.88 11.88
C VAL A 408 32.38 28.73 13.14
N LYS A 409 32.06 28.05 14.27
CA LYS A 409 32.11 28.46 15.72
C LYS A 409 30.96 29.35 16.23
N LYS A 410 30.44 29.21 17.47
CA LYS A 410 31.09 28.89 18.77
C LYS A 410 30.06 28.54 19.88
N GLU A 411 30.51 27.71 20.86
CA GLU A 411 30.22 27.68 22.34
C GLU A 411 28.77 27.56 22.84
N SER A 412 28.32 26.49 23.53
CA SER A 412 28.64 25.95 24.88
C SER A 412 28.10 26.76 26.06
N SER A 413 27.13 26.20 26.80
CA SER A 413 27.10 26.24 28.28
C SER A 413 26.07 25.24 28.83
N GLU A 414 26.51 24.48 29.82
CA GLU A 414 25.80 23.47 30.59
C GLU A 414 24.73 24.07 31.52
N SER A 415 23.72 23.28 31.91
CA SER A 415 23.32 23.19 33.32
C SER A 415 22.42 21.99 33.59
N SER A 416 22.71 21.36 34.73
CA SER A 416 22.18 20.15 35.34
C SER A 416 20.82 20.31 36.02
N ALA A 417 19.98 19.27 35.99
CA ALA A 417 19.08 18.95 37.10
C ALA A 417 18.69 17.45 37.08
N GLN A 418 19.00 16.76 38.18
CA GLN A 418 18.58 15.39 38.48
C GLN A 418 17.13 15.34 39.05
N PRO A 419 16.46 14.17 39.02
CA PRO A 419 15.02 14.04 39.26
C PRO A 419 14.68 13.62 40.69
N HIS A 420 13.51 14.04 41.18
CA HIS A 420 12.88 13.50 42.39
C HIS A 420 11.52 12.83 42.08
N PRO A 421 11.10 11.84 42.89
CA PRO A 421 10.33 10.69 42.44
C PRO A 421 8.81 10.79 42.69
N ARG A 422 8.10 9.85 42.03
CA ARG A 422 6.65 9.60 42.12
C ARG A 422 6.19 9.22 43.54
N PRO A 423 4.92 9.51 43.88
CA PRO A 423 4.13 8.71 44.80
C PRO A 423 3.03 7.92 44.07
N GLU A 424 2.91 6.62 44.35
CA GLU A 424 1.68 5.83 44.16
C GLU A 424 1.01 5.58 45.54
N PRO A 425 -0.10 4.84 45.65
CA PRO A 425 -1.48 5.30 45.56
C PRO A 425 -2.26 5.02 46.88
N PRO A 426 -3.53 5.45 47.03
CA PRO A 426 -4.40 4.89 48.05
C PRO A 426 -5.41 3.89 47.47
N THR A 427 -5.66 2.90 48.32
CA THR A 427 -6.39 1.64 48.19
C THR A 427 -7.91 1.76 48.25
N GLU A 428 -8.54 0.70 47.72
CA GLU A 428 -9.97 0.41 47.58
C GLU A 428 -10.81 0.48 48.87
N ARG A 429 -12.07 0.92 48.74
CA ARG A 429 -13.31 0.39 49.36
C ARG A 429 -14.45 0.76 48.39
N GLY A 430 -15.40 -0.07 47.95
CA GLY A 430 -16.03 -1.25 48.53
C GLY A 430 -17.54 -0.98 48.55
N ALA A 431 -18.29 -1.47 47.54
CA ALA A 431 -19.76 -1.59 47.60
C ALA A 431 -20.27 -2.59 46.53
N GLN A 432 -20.82 -3.71 46.99
CA GLN A 432 -21.71 -4.62 46.25
C GLN A 432 -23.16 -4.37 46.72
N PRO A 433 -24.19 -5.09 46.22
CA PRO A 433 -24.68 -5.16 44.84
C PRO A 433 -26.22 -5.00 44.76
N ALA A 434 -26.79 -4.80 43.56
CA ALA A 434 -28.23 -5.03 43.33
C ALA A 434 -28.52 -5.74 42.00
N SER A 435 -29.05 -6.96 42.16
CA SER A 435 -29.77 -7.92 41.30
C SER A 435 -29.87 -7.79 39.76
N ARG A 436 -29.19 -8.74 39.10
CA ARG A 436 -29.70 -9.83 38.21
C ARG A 436 -30.58 -9.50 37.00
N ALA A 437 -29.95 -9.53 35.83
CA ALA A 437 -30.35 -10.44 34.74
C ALA A 437 -29.26 -11.53 34.61
N ARG A 438 -29.62 -12.80 34.35
CA ARG A 438 -28.67 -13.93 34.30
C ARG A 438 -27.69 -13.76 33.12
N PRO A 439 -26.36 -13.65 33.34
CA PRO A 439 -25.40 -13.73 32.24
C PRO A 439 -25.11 -15.19 31.90
N ALA A 440 -24.97 -15.49 30.61
CA ALA A 440 -24.32 -16.72 30.15
C ALA A 440 -22.98 -16.89 30.88
N ARG A 441 -22.63 -18.12 31.28
CA ARG A 441 -21.43 -18.33 32.11
C ARG A 441 -20.21 -17.92 31.30
N LYS A 442 -19.23 -17.27 31.93
CA LYS A 442 -17.95 -16.86 31.30
C LYS A 442 -17.29 -17.99 30.48
N ALA A 443 -17.46 -19.24 30.90
CA ALA A 443 -17.00 -20.43 30.18
C ALA A 443 -17.71 -20.64 28.82
N ASP A 444 -19.01 -20.32 28.73
CA ASP A 444 -19.81 -20.44 27.50
C ASP A 444 -19.37 -19.38 26.48
N LEU A 445 -19.08 -18.16 26.94
CA LEU A 445 -18.54 -17.08 26.11
C LEU A 445 -17.12 -17.38 25.59
N GLU A 446 -16.27 -17.99 26.41
CA GLU A 446 -14.93 -18.42 26.00
C GLU A 446 -14.98 -19.62 25.01
N ALA A 447 -15.96 -20.50 25.17
CA ALA A 447 -16.21 -21.60 24.23
C ALA A 447 -16.72 -21.06 22.89
N LEU A 448 -17.67 -20.13 22.92
CA LEU A 448 -18.17 -19.40 21.74
C LEU A 448 -17.02 -18.67 21.02
N ARG A 449 -16.16 -17.95 21.75
CA ARG A 449 -14.98 -17.27 21.19
C ARG A 449 -14.03 -18.23 20.50
N ARG A 450 -13.70 -19.36 21.13
CA ARG A 450 -12.81 -20.38 20.55
C ARG A 450 -13.42 -21.01 19.30
N ASN A 451 -14.72 -21.30 19.32
CA ASN A 451 -15.41 -21.86 18.16
C ASN A 451 -15.50 -20.84 17.01
N PHE A 452 -15.65 -19.56 17.33
CA PHE A 452 -15.68 -18.48 16.35
C PHE A 452 -14.33 -18.26 15.65
N GLU A 453 -13.22 -18.22 16.40
CA GLU A 453 -11.88 -18.10 15.80
C GLU A 453 -11.55 -19.31 14.92
N LYS A 454 -11.91 -20.52 15.36
CA LYS A 454 -11.80 -21.73 14.53
C LYS A 454 -12.63 -21.63 13.25
N SER A 455 -13.82 -21.04 13.33
CA SER A 455 -14.65 -20.81 12.14
C SER A 455 -14.03 -19.77 11.21
N LYS A 456 -13.50 -18.64 11.72
CA LYS A 456 -12.74 -17.65 10.92
C LYS A 456 -11.55 -18.29 10.20
N GLU A 457 -10.83 -19.17 10.90
CA GLU A 457 -9.70 -19.90 10.32
C GLU A 457 -10.16 -20.89 9.25
N ARG A 458 -11.27 -21.61 9.46
CA ARG A 458 -11.92 -22.45 8.45
C ARG A 458 -12.35 -21.67 7.21
N VAL A 459 -12.86 -20.45 7.36
CA VAL A 459 -13.20 -19.58 6.22
C VAL A 459 -11.93 -19.25 5.42
N ARG A 460 -10.88 -18.79 6.10
CA ARG A 460 -9.59 -18.45 5.48
C ARG A 460 -8.94 -19.66 4.81
N GLU A 461 -9.06 -20.84 5.41
CA GLU A 461 -8.54 -22.09 4.87
C GLU A 461 -9.34 -22.56 3.65
N SER A 462 -10.67 -22.51 3.71
CA SER A 462 -11.52 -22.78 2.55
C SER A 462 -11.25 -21.83 1.40
N GLU A 463 -10.98 -20.55 1.66
CA GLU A 463 -10.62 -19.60 0.61
C GLU A 463 -9.27 -19.94 -0.03
N ARG A 464 -8.29 -20.39 0.76
CA ARG A 464 -6.99 -20.84 0.24
C ARG A 464 -7.14 -22.09 -0.63
N THR A 465 -7.98 -23.04 -0.22
CA THR A 465 -8.23 -24.29 -0.97
C THR A 465 -9.08 -24.04 -2.20
N THR A 466 -10.11 -23.19 -2.15
CA THR A 466 -10.91 -22.80 -3.35
C THR A 466 -10.03 -22.06 -4.36
N LYS A 467 -9.20 -21.10 -3.93
CA LYS A 467 -8.24 -20.41 -4.83
C LYS A 467 -7.21 -21.39 -5.44
N ALA A 468 -6.79 -22.41 -4.68
CA ALA A 468 -5.92 -23.47 -5.19
C ALA A 468 -6.63 -24.42 -6.17
N SER A 469 -7.90 -24.77 -5.88
CA SER A 469 -8.75 -25.63 -6.71
C SER A 469 -9.11 -24.96 -8.04
N GLU A 470 -9.49 -23.68 -8.03
CA GLU A 470 -9.71 -22.91 -9.25
C GLU A 470 -8.44 -22.82 -10.12
N LYS A 471 -7.28 -22.67 -9.48
CA LYS A 471 -5.99 -22.68 -10.18
C LYS A 471 -5.69 -24.06 -10.78
N ALA A 472 -6.00 -25.15 -10.07
CA ALA A 472 -5.83 -26.51 -10.55
C ALA A 472 -6.82 -26.86 -11.68
N LYS A 473 -8.09 -26.44 -11.58
CA LYS A 473 -9.11 -26.63 -12.60
C LYS A 473 -8.76 -25.88 -13.90
N ARG A 474 -8.28 -24.64 -13.78
CA ARG A 474 -7.75 -23.87 -14.93
C ARG A 474 -6.55 -24.56 -15.58
N GLU A 475 -5.71 -25.22 -14.79
CA GLU A 475 -4.57 -25.99 -15.30
C GLU A 475 -5.00 -27.28 -15.99
N GLN A 476 -5.98 -28.00 -15.44
CA GLN A 476 -6.56 -29.20 -16.06
C GLN A 476 -7.32 -28.88 -17.35
N GLU A 477 -8.12 -27.81 -17.38
CA GLU A 477 -8.79 -27.34 -18.60
C GLU A 477 -7.77 -26.91 -19.67
N ARG A 478 -6.63 -26.34 -19.26
CA ARG A 478 -5.51 -26.01 -20.13
C ARG A 478 -4.84 -27.25 -20.71
N ILE A 479 -4.62 -28.27 -19.88
CA ILE A 479 -4.09 -29.57 -20.32
C ILE A 479 -5.06 -30.25 -21.30
N ALA A 480 -6.35 -30.29 -20.97
CA ALA A 480 -7.38 -30.90 -21.83
C ALA A 480 -7.54 -30.19 -23.19
N ARG A 481 -7.37 -28.85 -23.24
CA ARG A 481 -7.32 -28.10 -24.51
C ARG A 481 -6.08 -28.39 -25.34
N ARG A 482 -4.94 -28.68 -24.69
CA ARG A 482 -3.69 -29.05 -25.36
C ARG A 482 -3.79 -30.43 -26.02
N TYR A 483 -4.49 -31.38 -25.40
CA TYR A 483 -4.71 -32.71 -25.97
C TYR A 483 -5.78 -32.74 -27.06
N ARG A 484 -6.84 -31.91 -26.97
CA ARG A 484 -7.85 -31.79 -28.03
C ARG A 484 -7.37 -31.13 -29.33
N GLY A 485 -6.19 -30.51 -29.34
CA GLY A 485 -5.59 -29.93 -30.55
C GLY A 485 -4.67 -30.87 -31.33
N VAL A 486 -4.50 -32.13 -30.89
CA VAL A 486 -3.53 -33.08 -31.48
C VAL A 486 -4.19 -34.16 -32.36
N ASP A 487 -5.51 -34.35 -32.29
CA ASP A 487 -6.22 -35.40 -33.05
C ASP A 487 -6.87 -34.92 -34.37
N GLY A 488 -6.40 -33.80 -34.93
CA GLY A 488 -7.04 -33.13 -36.07
C GLY A 488 -6.27 -33.15 -37.41
N THR A 489 -5.16 -33.89 -37.53
CA THR A 489 -4.42 -34.00 -38.79
C THR A 489 -4.02 -35.45 -39.07
N ASN A 490 -4.98 -36.23 -39.55
CA ASN A 490 -4.67 -37.35 -40.44
C ASN A 490 -5.89 -37.70 -41.30
N LYS A 491 -6.01 -37.00 -42.43
CA LYS A 491 -6.42 -37.51 -43.75
C LYS A 491 -6.29 -36.41 -44.79
#